data_AF-A0A0E9XUE2-F1
#
_entry.id   AF-A0A0E9XUE2-F1
#
_cell.length_a   1.000
_cell.length_b   1.000
_cell.length_c   1.000
_cell.angle_alpha   90.00
_cell.angle_beta   90.00
_cell.angle_gamma   90.00
#
_symmetry.space_group_name_H-M   'P 1'
#
loop_
_entity.id
_entity.type
_entity.pdbx_description
1 polymer ?
#
loop_
_entity_poly.entity_id
_entity_poly.type
_entity_poly.pdbx_seq_one_letter_code
_entity_poly.pdbx_strand_id
1 'polypeptide(L)'
;MAAVDGLKKSYCNKMKAVPQKEKRIFTHFFLGKGKGLSKIVHKSKMEMLNKLLSMSERRMKWLSGDVWKMPELESMLKRVQGWTKDGRVYIEGSQKKPFMIHALNSDSIPYENEDVEFYLGFTFQGPVANGITISRSNKVPEKQ
;
A
#
# COMPACT_ATOMS: atom_id res chain seq x y z
N MET A 1 26.50 17.47 5.33
CA MET A 1 25.47 16.72 4.58
C MET A 1 24.67 15.90 5.58
N ALA A 2 23.34 16.00 5.61
CA ALA A 2 22.53 15.15 6.48
C ALA A 2 22.59 13.69 6.01
N ALA A 3 22.49 12.73 6.93
CA ALA A 3 22.50 11.29 6.60
C ALA A 3 21.44 10.93 5.56
N VAL A 4 20.28 11.60 5.60
CA VAL A 4 19.18 11.46 4.64
C VAL A 4 19.60 11.85 3.22
N ASP A 5 20.35 12.93 3.06
CA ASP A 5 20.83 13.38 1.75
C ASP A 5 21.84 12.39 1.15
N GLY A 6 22.71 11.84 2.00
CA GLY A 6 23.65 10.79 1.62
C GLY A 6 22.94 9.53 1.13
N LEU A 7 21.92 9.07 1.86
CA LEU A 7 21.08 7.94 1.47
C LEU A 7 20.35 8.21 0.15
N LYS A 8 19.76 9.40 -0.01
CA LYS A 8 19.03 9.79 -1.23
C LYS A 8 19.96 9.82 -2.44
N LYS A 9 21.16 10.40 -2.31
CA LYS A 9 22.16 10.43 -3.38
C LYS A 9 22.65 9.03 -3.76
N SER A 10 22.94 8.19 -2.77
CA SER A 10 23.37 6.79 -2.99
C SER A 10 22.29 5.99 -3.72
N TYR A 11 21.04 6.13 -3.29
CA TYR A 11 19.88 5.51 -3.95
C TYR A 11 19.72 5.97 -5.40
N CYS A 12 19.73 7.29 -5.66
CA CYS A 12 19.62 7.84 -7.01
C CYS A 12 20.74 7.33 -7.93
N ASN A 13 21.98 7.22 -7.42
CA ASN A 13 23.10 6.70 -8.19
C ASN A 13 22.93 5.21 -8.55
N LYS A 14 22.49 4.38 -7.60
CA LYS A 14 22.20 2.96 -7.87
C LYS A 14 21.04 2.78 -8.86
N MET A 15 20.02 3.64 -8.77
CA MET A 15 18.84 3.59 -9.65
C MET A 15 19.12 3.97 -11.11
N LYS A 16 20.24 4.66 -11.41
CA LYS A 16 20.63 4.98 -12.79
C LYS A 16 20.89 3.73 -13.63
N ALA A 17 21.48 2.69 -13.01
CA ALA A 17 21.84 1.44 -13.68
C ALA A 17 20.67 0.45 -13.82
N VAL A 18 19.53 0.71 -13.18
CA VAL A 18 18.37 -0.17 -13.21
C VAL A 18 17.54 0.09 -14.48
N PRO A 19 17.24 -0.91 -15.32
CA PRO A 19 16.39 -0.75 -16.51
C PRO A 19 15.01 -0.16 -16.17
N GLN A 20 14.42 0.65 -17.07
CA GLN A 20 13.14 1.32 -16.80
C GLN A 20 11.97 0.37 -16.54
N LYS A 21 12.00 -0.84 -17.11
CA LYS A 21 11.05 -1.93 -16.82
C LYS A 21 11.15 -2.41 -15.36
N GLU A 22 12.34 -2.36 -14.77
CA GLU A 22 12.62 -2.71 -13.37
C GLU A 22 12.44 -1.51 -12.42
N LYS A 23 12.49 -0.27 -12.94
CA LYS A 23 12.09 0.97 -12.22
C LYS A 23 10.59 1.07 -11.99
N ARG A 24 9.77 0.13 -12.47
CA ARG A 24 8.33 0.09 -12.15
C ARG A 24 8.19 0.18 -10.63
N ILE A 25 7.18 0.92 -10.18
CA ILE A 25 6.86 1.09 -8.76
C ILE A 25 6.44 -0.28 -8.22
N PHE A 26 7.42 -1.07 -7.79
CA PHE A 26 7.22 -2.36 -7.17
C PHE A 26 7.12 -2.15 -5.67
N THR A 27 5.99 -2.53 -5.11
CA THR A 27 5.82 -2.61 -3.67
C THR A 27 6.61 -3.82 -3.17
N HIS A 28 7.74 -3.55 -2.51
CA HIS A 28 8.63 -4.59 -2.00
C HIS A 28 8.22 -5.07 -0.61
N PHE A 29 7.75 -4.15 0.21
CA PHE A 29 7.35 -4.42 1.58
C PHE A 29 5.95 -3.91 1.85
N PHE A 30 5.27 -4.51 2.81
CA PHE A 30 3.95 -4.14 3.26
C PHE A 30 3.92 -4.01 4.77
N LEU A 31 3.01 -3.18 5.27
CA LEU A 31 2.73 -3.07 6.68
C LEU A 31 1.87 -4.27 7.13
N GLY A 32 2.43 -5.09 8.01
CA GLY A 32 1.80 -6.22 8.69
C GLY A 32 1.27 -5.86 10.07
N LYS A 33 0.57 -6.83 10.69
CA LYS A 33 -0.02 -6.69 12.04
C LYS A 33 0.98 -6.89 13.20
N GLY A 34 2.25 -7.19 12.90
CA GLY A 34 3.31 -7.41 13.89
C GLY A 34 3.74 -6.15 14.67
N LYS A 35 4.74 -6.31 15.54
CA LYS A 35 5.34 -5.23 16.35
C LYS A 35 6.82 -5.02 15.96
N GLY A 36 7.34 -3.81 16.15
CA GLY A 36 8.74 -3.51 15.81
C GLY A 36 9.04 -3.76 14.33
N LEU A 37 10.06 -4.56 14.03
CA LEU A 37 10.43 -4.93 12.65
C LEU A 37 9.58 -6.06 12.06
N SER A 38 8.89 -6.86 12.89
CA SER A 38 8.04 -7.95 12.40
C SER A 38 6.77 -7.46 11.68
N LYS A 39 6.48 -6.15 11.79
CA LYS A 39 5.44 -5.47 11.01
C LYS A 39 5.83 -5.23 9.55
N ILE A 40 7.07 -5.49 9.14
CA ILE A 40 7.50 -5.28 7.75
C ILE A 40 7.46 -6.62 7.03
N VAL A 41 6.47 -6.79 6.15
CA VAL A 41 6.22 -8.02 5.40
C VAL A 41 6.80 -7.90 4.00
N HIS A 42 7.76 -8.74 3.64
CA HIS A 42 8.30 -8.76 2.29
C HIS A 42 7.32 -9.41 1.29
N LYS A 43 7.26 -8.89 0.06
CA LYS A 43 6.38 -9.38 -1.02
C LYS A 43 6.49 -10.88 -1.27
N SER A 44 7.68 -11.48 -1.14
CA SER A 44 7.86 -12.92 -1.33
C SER A 44 7.00 -13.77 -0.38
N LYS A 45 6.69 -13.25 0.83
CA LYS A 45 5.80 -13.94 1.78
C LYS A 45 4.35 -13.96 1.27
N MET A 46 3.92 -12.90 0.60
CA MET A 46 2.60 -12.84 -0.08
C MET A 46 2.56 -13.77 -1.30
N GLU A 47 3.65 -13.83 -2.07
CA GLU A 47 3.76 -14.74 -3.21
C GLU A 47 3.77 -16.20 -2.78
N MET A 48 4.34 -16.50 -1.60
CA MET A 48 4.35 -17.83 -1.02
C MET A 48 2.95 -18.32 -0.61
N LEU A 49 2.08 -17.45 -0.11
CA LEU A 49 0.69 -17.81 0.24
C LEU A 49 -0.09 -18.34 -0.97
N ASN A 50 0.30 -17.89 -2.17
CA ASN A 50 -0.34 -18.28 -3.41
C ASN A 50 0.28 -19.55 -4.03
N LYS A 51 1.19 -20.27 -3.35
CA LYS A 51 1.95 -21.40 -3.94
C LYS A 51 1.08 -22.50 -4.57
N LEU A 52 -0.14 -22.69 -4.08
CA LEU A 52 -1.09 -23.68 -4.59
C LEU A 52 -1.80 -23.23 -5.88
N LEU A 53 -1.80 -21.93 -6.19
CA LEU A 53 -2.39 -21.39 -7.42
C LEU A 53 -1.39 -21.48 -8.57
N SER A 54 -1.89 -21.70 -9.79
CA SER A 54 -1.10 -21.59 -11.00
C SER A 54 -0.57 -20.15 -11.21
N MET A 55 0.50 -20.00 -11.99
CA MET A 55 1.08 -18.68 -12.28
C MET A 55 0.07 -17.74 -12.98
N SER A 56 -0.82 -18.27 -13.83
CA SER A 56 -1.86 -17.50 -14.51
C SER A 56 -2.91 -16.99 -13.53
N GLU A 57 -3.41 -17.83 -12.63
CA GLU A 57 -4.38 -17.44 -11.60
C GLU A 57 -3.81 -16.37 -10.67
N ARG A 58 -2.55 -16.51 -10.25
CA ARG A 58 -1.88 -15.48 -9.45
C ARG A 58 -1.84 -14.15 -10.19
N ARG A 59 -1.39 -14.17 -11.44
CA ARG A 59 -1.27 -12.95 -12.26
C ARG A 59 -2.64 -12.28 -12.43
N MET A 60 -3.69 -13.05 -12.67
CA MET A 60 -5.06 -12.54 -12.79
C MET A 60 -5.52 -11.90 -11.49
N LYS A 61 -5.33 -12.55 -10.33
CA LYS A 61 -5.71 -11.98 -9.02
C LYS A 61 -4.94 -10.70 -8.67
N TRP A 62 -3.67 -10.59 -9.08
CA TRP A 62 -2.91 -9.35 -8.92
C TRP A 62 -3.43 -8.24 -9.82
N LEU A 63 -3.80 -8.56 -11.07
CA LEU A 63 -4.30 -7.60 -12.04
C LEU A 63 -5.72 -7.11 -11.68
N SER A 64 -6.61 -8.02 -11.26
CA SER A 64 -7.97 -7.69 -10.85
C SER A 64 -8.05 -7.03 -9.46
N GLY A 65 -6.98 -7.17 -8.66
CA GLY A 65 -6.98 -6.74 -7.26
C GLY A 65 -7.67 -7.72 -6.31
N ASP A 66 -8.15 -8.88 -6.79
CA ASP A 66 -8.77 -9.91 -5.93
C ASP A 66 -7.77 -10.51 -4.93
N VAL A 67 -6.47 -10.34 -5.16
CA VAL A 67 -5.43 -10.65 -4.19
C VAL A 67 -5.70 -9.97 -2.83
N TRP A 68 -6.27 -8.77 -2.82
CA TRP A 68 -6.55 -8.01 -1.58
C TRP A 68 -7.73 -8.55 -0.77
N LYS A 69 -8.54 -9.45 -1.35
CA LYS A 69 -9.71 -10.10 -0.73
C LYS A 69 -9.36 -11.45 -0.11
N MET A 70 -8.12 -11.92 -0.24
CA MET A 70 -7.71 -13.22 0.28
C MET A 70 -7.58 -13.19 1.81
N PRO A 71 -8.22 -14.11 2.54
CA PRO A 71 -8.19 -14.12 4.01
C PRO A 71 -6.77 -14.32 4.57
N GLU A 72 -5.92 -15.06 3.86
CA GLU A 72 -4.51 -15.26 4.24
C GLU A 72 -3.73 -13.94 4.21
N LEU A 73 -4.02 -13.08 3.23
CA LEU A 73 -3.40 -11.77 3.13
C LEU A 73 -3.95 -10.80 4.16
N GLU A 74 -5.27 -10.81 4.37
CA GLU A 74 -5.91 -10.01 5.42
C GLU A 74 -5.42 -10.38 6.82
N SER A 75 -5.13 -11.66 7.09
CA SER A 75 -4.57 -12.09 8.37
C SER A 75 -3.14 -11.58 8.61
N MET A 76 -2.35 -11.45 7.54
CA MET A 76 -0.94 -11.05 7.59
C MET A 76 -0.75 -9.54 7.57
N LEU A 77 -1.49 -8.83 6.73
CA LEU A 77 -1.33 -7.41 6.47
C LEU A 77 -2.24 -6.57 7.35
N LYS A 78 -1.77 -5.36 7.71
CA LYS A 78 -2.56 -4.40 8.46
C LYS A 78 -3.24 -3.44 7.50
N ARG A 79 -4.56 -3.30 7.62
CA ARG A 79 -5.33 -2.20 7.02
C ARG A 79 -5.03 -0.90 7.77
N VAL A 80 -4.83 0.16 7.00
CA VAL A 80 -4.61 1.51 7.49
C VAL A 80 -5.82 2.35 7.11
N GLN A 81 -6.34 3.10 8.08
CA GLN A 81 -7.39 4.08 7.88
C GLN A 81 -6.79 5.38 7.36
N GLY A 82 -7.49 5.99 6.42
CA GLY A 82 -7.17 7.29 5.86
C GLY A 82 -8.41 7.90 5.24
N TRP A 83 -8.21 8.98 4.49
CA TRP A 83 -9.29 9.63 3.75
C TRP A 83 -8.79 10.08 2.38
N THR A 84 -9.72 10.19 1.44
CA THR A 84 -9.44 10.82 0.15
C THR A 84 -9.74 12.30 0.21
N LYS A 85 -8.89 13.08 -0.47
CA LYS A 85 -9.15 14.48 -0.76
C LYS A 85 -8.53 14.86 -2.10
N ASP A 86 -9.33 15.44 -2.99
CA ASP A 86 -8.89 15.92 -4.32
C ASP A 86 -8.14 14.84 -5.12
N GLY A 87 -8.66 13.60 -5.14
CA GLY A 87 -8.05 12.47 -5.84
C GLY A 87 -6.73 11.99 -5.23
N ARG A 88 -6.45 12.30 -3.97
CA ARG A 88 -5.25 11.87 -3.23
C ARG A 88 -5.64 11.18 -1.93
N VAL A 89 -4.80 10.24 -1.48
CA VAL A 89 -5.00 9.52 -0.22
C VAL A 89 -4.15 10.15 0.87
N TYR A 90 -4.74 10.34 2.04
CA TYR A 90 -4.06 10.88 3.21
C TYR A 90 -4.23 9.95 4.40
N ILE A 91 -3.22 9.96 5.27
CA ILE A 91 -3.28 9.36 6.60
C ILE A 91 -2.96 10.41 7.64
N GLU A 92 -3.43 10.20 8.86
CA GLU A 92 -3.01 11.01 9.99
C GLU A 92 -1.59 10.63 10.40
N GLY A 93 -0.66 11.56 10.22
CA GLY A 93 0.73 11.41 10.62
C GLY A 93 0.96 11.74 12.10
N SER A 94 2.23 11.74 12.50
CA SER A 94 2.62 12.23 13.82
C SER A 94 2.19 13.70 13.99
N GLN A 95 1.73 14.07 15.19
CA GLN A 95 1.25 15.42 15.51
C GLN A 95 0.00 15.86 14.74
N LYS A 96 -0.87 14.92 14.32
CA LYS A 96 -2.12 15.19 13.59
C LYS A 96 -1.91 15.89 12.24
N LYS A 97 -0.70 15.83 11.68
CA LYS A 97 -0.42 16.41 10.36
C LYS A 97 -0.79 15.41 9.27
N PRO A 98 -1.52 15.83 8.22
CA PRO A 98 -1.87 14.95 7.12
C PRO A 98 -0.60 14.55 6.37
N PHE A 99 -0.47 13.25 6.10
CA PHE A 99 0.63 12.69 5.32
C PHE A 99 0.05 12.05 4.05
N MET A 100 0.47 12.57 2.90
CA MET A 100 -0.01 12.12 1.60
C MET A 100 0.63 10.77 1.23
N ILE A 101 -0.20 9.83 0.79
CA ILE A 101 0.20 8.52 0.28
C ILE A 101 -0.16 8.44 -1.20
N HIS A 102 0.77 7.97 -2.03
CA HIS A 102 0.49 7.73 -3.44
C HIS A 102 -0.34 6.45 -3.60
N ALA A 103 -1.45 6.49 -4.32
CA ALA A 103 -2.14 5.26 -4.70
C ALA A 103 -1.33 4.53 -5.77
N LEU A 104 -1.17 3.21 -5.62
CA LEU A 104 -0.53 2.40 -6.65
C LEU A 104 -1.38 2.34 -7.93
N ASN A 105 -2.71 2.33 -7.77
CA ASN A 105 -3.67 2.44 -8.87
C ASN A 105 -4.53 3.70 -8.64
N SER A 106 -4.33 4.73 -9.47
CA SER A 106 -5.11 5.98 -9.41
C SER A 106 -6.61 5.74 -9.54
N ASP A 107 -7.01 4.74 -10.34
CA ASP A 107 -8.41 4.46 -10.66
C ASP A 107 -9.14 3.79 -9.47
N SER A 108 -8.38 3.36 -8.45
CA SER A 108 -8.92 2.83 -7.19
C SER A 108 -9.20 3.88 -6.13
N ILE A 109 -8.90 5.16 -6.41
CA ILE A 109 -9.21 6.27 -5.50
C ILE A 109 -10.67 6.67 -5.72
N PRO A 110 -11.52 6.66 -4.67
CA PRO A 110 -12.85 7.26 -4.73
C PRO A 110 -12.81 8.71 -5.24
N TYR A 111 -13.78 9.09 -6.08
CA TYR A 111 -13.87 10.45 -6.61
C TYR A 111 -14.22 11.46 -5.51
N GLU A 112 -15.04 11.04 -4.56
CA GLU A 112 -15.50 11.85 -3.44
C GLU A 112 -14.51 11.86 -2.28
N ASN A 113 -14.70 12.81 -1.35
CA ASN A 113 -13.95 12.87 -0.10
C ASN A 113 -14.53 11.84 0.89
N GLU A 114 -13.95 10.64 0.89
CA GLU A 114 -14.45 9.51 1.66
C GLU A 114 -13.38 8.98 2.62
N ASP A 115 -13.83 8.43 3.74
CA ASP A 115 -12.98 7.62 4.59
C ASP A 115 -12.67 6.30 3.86
N VAL A 116 -11.40 5.93 3.86
CA VAL A 116 -10.91 4.74 3.15
C VAL A 116 -10.04 3.87 4.03
N GLU A 117 -10.02 2.58 3.70
CA GLU A 117 -9.09 1.62 4.25
C GLU A 117 -8.29 0.97 3.14
N PHE A 118 -6.99 0.80 3.38
CA PHE A 118 -6.07 0.27 2.38
C PHE A 118 -4.89 -0.44 3.02
N TYR A 119 -4.13 -1.20 2.23
CA TYR A 119 -2.87 -1.78 2.64
C TYR A 119 -1.71 -0.83 2.32
N LEU A 120 -0.93 -0.49 3.34
CA LEU A 120 0.25 0.36 3.18
C LEU A 120 1.44 -0.46 2.66
N GLY A 121 1.88 -0.13 1.46
CA GLY A 121 3.05 -0.68 0.81
C GLY A 121 4.23 0.28 0.84
N PHE A 122 5.43 -0.25 0.67
CA PHE A 122 6.66 0.52 0.56
C PHE A 122 7.38 0.14 -0.73
N THR A 123 7.58 1.16 -1.55
CA THR A 123 8.40 1.12 -2.75
C THR A 123 9.68 1.89 -2.46
N PHE A 124 10.66 1.81 -3.36
CA PHE A 124 11.84 2.64 -3.19
C PHE A 124 11.60 4.14 -3.42
N GLN A 125 10.45 4.52 -3.99
CA GLN A 125 10.04 5.93 -4.11
C GLN A 125 9.28 6.42 -2.88
N GLY A 126 8.88 5.53 -1.97
CA GLY A 126 8.14 5.87 -0.78
C GLY A 126 6.91 4.99 -0.55
N PRO A 127 6.07 5.37 0.41
CA PRO A 127 4.88 4.62 0.77
C PRO A 127 3.78 4.75 -0.29
N VAL A 128 3.04 3.67 -0.50
CA VAL A 128 1.95 3.57 -1.47
C VAL A 128 0.72 2.89 -0.90
N ALA A 129 -0.47 3.32 -1.31
CA ALA A 129 -1.75 2.74 -0.93
C ALA A 129 -2.14 1.65 -1.95
N ASN A 130 -2.51 0.47 -1.43
CA ASN A 130 -2.91 -0.70 -2.23
C ASN A 130 -4.28 -1.21 -1.77
N GLY A 131 -5.08 -1.71 -2.72
CA GLY A 131 -6.37 -2.32 -2.40
C GLY A 131 -7.32 -1.37 -1.67
N ILE A 132 -7.38 -0.11 -2.10
CA ILE A 132 -8.19 0.95 -1.49
C ILE A 132 -9.67 0.54 -1.53
N THR A 133 -10.33 0.64 -0.39
CA THR A 133 -11.76 0.39 -0.23
C THR A 133 -12.38 1.47 0.65
N ILE A 134 -13.62 1.83 0.38
CA ILE A 134 -14.37 2.80 1.18
C ILE A 134 -14.61 2.20 2.57
N SER A 135 -14.25 2.95 3.61
CA SER A 135 -14.56 2.60 4.99
C SER A 135 -16.01 2.97 5.24
N ARG A 136 -16.91 1.99 5.18
CA ARG A 136 -18.29 2.19 5.64
C ARG A 136 -18.26 2.21 7.17
N SER A 137 -18.03 3.38 7.73
CA SER A 137 -18.49 3.70 9.08
C SER A 137 -19.99 3.37 9.09
N ASN A 138 -20.42 2.40 9.91
CA ASN A 138 -21.84 2.21 10.19
C ASN A 138 -22.38 3.53 10.75
N LYS A 139 -22.92 4.40 9.88
CA LYS A 139 -23.75 5.52 10.30
C LYS A 139 -24.98 4.87 10.91
N VAL A 140 -25.01 4.79 12.24
CA VAL A 140 -26.20 4.44 12.99
C VAL A 140 -27.32 5.34 12.45
N PRO A 141 -28.45 4.79 11.95
CA PRO A 141 -29.52 5.64 11.46
C PRO A 141 -30.03 6.46 12.63
N GLU A 142 -30.02 7.79 12.48
CA GLU A 142 -30.75 8.69 13.36
C GLU A 142 -32.21 8.21 13.36
N LYS A 143 -32.65 7.71 14.51
CA LYS A 143 -34.08 7.50 14.76
C LYS A 143 -34.73 8.87 14.82
N GLN A 144 -35.63 9.13 13.88
CA GLN A 144 -36.68 10.14 14.03
C GLN A 144 -37.63 9.74 15.15
#